data_AF-A0A1A0RH88-F1
#
_entry.id   AF-A0A1A0RH88-F1
#
_cell.length_a   1.000
_cell.length_b   1.000
_cell.length_c   1.000
_cell.angle_alpha   90.00
_cell.angle_beta   90.00
_cell.angle_gamma   90.00
#
_symmetry.space_group_name_H-M   'P 1'
#
loop_
_entity.id
_entity.type
_entity.pdbx_description
1 polymer ?
#
loop_
_entity_poly.entity_id
_entity_poly.type
_entity_poly.pdbx_seq_one_letter_code
_entity_poly.pdbx_strand_id
1 'polypeptide(L)'
;MTDAVGIWGLVVGGIGSAAGVGALVYAHIANSNAKKSSLAAGDSKQLAEQANDLARESNTIATDAKQLAEEANGISRRSEARDTEQHDVCWDEGWTSKAQGIFRLVKRGDDEAHNVKATVEFDNEEVVIAEPLVANDYHQLLFRFGSAAYDRERAAIADAARTRSMSVQARLYPVRVRVEWTTKLGTPQLYETAVPTMLV
;
A
#
# COMPACT_ATOMS: atom_id res chain seq x y z
N MET A 1 10.32 107.09 52.71
CA MET A 1 11.03 106.47 51.58
C MET A 1 11.31 105.03 51.98
N THR A 2 10.32 104.17 51.83
CA THR A 2 10.42 102.74 52.14
C THR A 2 9.30 102.01 51.40
N ASP A 3 9.68 100.88 50.80
CA ASP A 3 8.89 99.68 50.53
C ASP A 3 7.89 99.66 49.36
N ALA A 4 8.42 99.45 48.16
CA ALA A 4 7.64 98.94 47.02
C ALA A 4 8.40 97.95 46.11
N VAL A 5 9.46 97.29 46.61
CA VAL A 5 10.27 96.34 45.82
C VAL A 5 10.01 94.87 46.20
N GLY A 6 9.24 94.60 47.25
CA GLY A 6 9.08 93.24 47.79
C GLY A 6 7.99 92.34 47.17
N ILE A 7 7.04 92.88 46.39
CA ILE A 7 5.77 92.17 46.13
C ILE A 7 5.65 91.63 44.69
N TRP A 8 6.33 92.22 43.71
CA TRP A 8 6.22 91.78 42.31
C TRP A 8 7.08 90.56 41.94
N GLY A 9 8.12 90.25 42.74
CA GLY A 9 8.94 89.04 42.54
C GLY A 9 8.24 87.74 42.95
N LEU A 10 7.19 87.80 43.78
CA LEU A 10 6.56 86.62 44.37
C LEU A 10 5.35 86.12 43.57
N VAL A 11 4.69 86.99 42.80
CA VAL A 11 3.53 86.63 41.97
C VAL A 11 3.94 86.00 40.63
N VAL A 12 5.10 86.39 40.07
CA VAL A 12 5.64 85.77 38.84
C VAL A 12 6.26 84.39 39.12
N GLY A 13 6.79 84.15 40.33
CA GLY A 13 7.31 82.84 40.74
C GLY A 13 6.24 81.78 41.08
N GLY A 14 5.05 82.21 41.49
CA GLY A 14 3.96 81.31 41.91
C GLY A 14 3.16 80.69 40.75
N ILE A 15 3.04 81.37 39.62
CA ILE A 15 2.26 80.88 38.46
C ILE A 15 3.11 79.94 37.58
N GLY A 16 4.43 80.18 37.48
CA GLY A 16 5.35 79.30 36.75
C GLY A 16 5.54 77.93 37.40
N SER A 17 5.42 77.83 38.73
CA SER A 17 5.56 76.58 39.47
C SER A 17 4.32 75.67 39.33
N ALA A 18 3.11 76.22 39.28
CA ALA A 18 1.89 75.43 39.04
C ALA A 18 1.83 74.86 37.61
N ALA A 19 2.23 75.64 36.60
CA ALA A 19 2.33 75.16 35.22
C ALA A 19 3.43 74.08 35.06
N GLY A 20 4.57 74.25 35.74
CA GLY A 20 5.67 73.27 35.75
C GLY A 20 5.28 71.94 36.39
N VAL A 21 4.55 71.95 37.51
CA VAL A 21 4.06 70.73 38.17
C VAL A 21 2.98 70.03 37.34
N GLY A 22 2.06 70.79 36.74
CA GLY A 22 1.04 70.24 35.84
C GLY A 22 1.65 69.56 34.61
N ALA A 23 2.68 70.18 34.01
CA ALA A 23 3.41 69.59 32.88
C ALA A 23 4.16 68.31 33.27
N LEU A 24 4.74 68.25 34.47
CA LEU A 24 5.41 67.06 35.00
C LEU A 24 4.45 65.89 35.24
N VAL A 25 3.27 66.15 35.82
CA VAL A 25 2.24 65.12 36.02
C VAL A 25 1.73 64.60 34.68
N TYR A 26 1.44 65.49 33.73
CA TYR A 26 1.00 65.09 32.40
C TYR A 26 2.09 64.30 31.65
N ALA A 27 3.35 64.73 31.71
CA ALA A 27 4.48 64.00 31.13
C ALA A 27 4.66 62.61 31.77
N HIS A 28 4.42 62.47 33.08
CA HIS A 28 4.49 61.19 33.77
C HIS A 28 3.36 60.23 33.32
N ILE A 29 2.13 60.73 33.19
CA ILE A 29 1.00 59.95 32.67
C ILE A 29 1.23 59.56 31.22
N ALA A 30 1.71 60.48 30.38
CA ALA A 30 2.04 60.22 28.99
C ALA A 30 3.15 59.16 28.86
N ASN A 31 4.20 59.23 29.69
CA ASN A 31 5.28 58.25 29.68
C ASN A 31 4.81 56.87 30.19
N SER A 32 3.90 56.83 31.17
CA SER A 32 3.27 55.59 31.64
C SER A 32 2.38 54.95 30.56
N ASN A 33 1.59 55.76 29.85
CA ASN A 33 0.76 55.30 28.73
C ASN A 33 1.61 54.86 27.54
N ALA A 34 2.71 55.56 27.24
CA ALA A 34 3.66 55.16 26.20
C ALA A 34 4.29 53.81 26.51
N LYS A 35 4.68 53.53 27.77
CA LYS A 35 5.18 52.22 28.19
C LYS A 35 4.14 51.11 28.04
N LYS A 36 2.89 51.36 28.44
CA LYS A 36 1.79 50.40 28.25
C LYS A 36 1.55 50.12 26.76
N SER A 37 1.57 51.16 25.93
CA SER A 37 1.42 51.02 24.48
C SER A 37 2.57 50.26 23.84
N SER A 38 3.82 50.48 24.29
CA SER A 38 4.98 49.74 23.78
C SER A 38 4.94 48.26 24.16
N LEU A 39 4.45 47.95 25.38
CA LEU A 39 4.25 46.57 25.81
C LEU A 39 3.16 45.89 24.96
N ALA A 40 2.00 46.53 24.81
CA ALA A 40 0.92 46.01 23.97
C ALA A 40 1.32 45.81 22.50
N ALA A 41 2.16 46.71 21.95
CA ALA A 41 2.71 46.57 20.61
C ALA A 41 3.70 45.39 20.52
N GLY A 42 4.50 45.17 21.57
CA GLY A 42 5.37 44.00 21.69
C GLY A 42 4.59 42.69 21.71
N ASP A 43 3.57 42.61 22.57
CA ASP A 43 2.69 41.43 22.68
C ASP A 43 1.95 41.17 21.36
N SER A 44 1.47 42.23 20.69
CA SER A 44 0.80 42.12 19.38
C SER A 44 1.75 41.60 18.30
N LYS A 45 3.01 42.05 18.31
CA LYS A 45 4.03 41.56 17.38
C LYS A 45 4.32 40.07 17.63
N GLN A 46 4.45 39.67 18.89
CA GLN A 46 4.68 38.27 19.26
C GLN A 46 3.50 37.37 18.83
N LEU A 47 2.25 37.82 19.04
CA LEU A 47 1.06 37.11 18.58
C LEU A 47 1.02 36.99 17.05
N ALA A 48 1.39 38.05 16.33
CA ALA A 48 1.46 38.03 14.86
C ALA A 48 2.53 37.06 14.34
N GLU A 49 3.69 36.97 15.01
CA GLU A 49 4.74 36.00 14.70
C GLU A 49 4.23 34.56 14.92
N GLN A 50 3.61 34.29 16.08
CA GLN A 50 3.01 32.99 16.38
C GLN A 50 1.90 32.61 15.38
N ALA A 51 1.05 33.55 14.99
CA ALA A 51 0.00 33.32 14.01
C ALA A 51 0.58 33.00 12.62
N ASN A 52 1.67 33.66 12.22
CA ASN A 52 2.36 33.36 10.96
C ASN A 52 3.02 31.98 10.99
N ASP A 53 3.61 31.59 12.11
CA ASP A 53 4.21 30.27 12.27
C ASP A 53 3.14 29.17 12.22
N LEU A 54 2.02 29.36 12.91
CA LEU A 54 0.88 28.43 12.86
C LEU A 54 0.27 28.34 11.44
N ALA A 55 0.18 29.46 10.72
CA ALA A 55 -0.28 29.47 9.34
C ALA A 55 0.68 28.71 8.42
N ARG A 56 2.00 28.84 8.64
CA ARG A 56 3.02 28.10 7.89
C ARG A 56 2.89 26.60 8.15
N GLU A 57 2.76 26.19 9.40
CA GLU A 57 2.57 24.79 9.79
C GLU A 57 1.28 24.22 9.19
N SER A 58 0.18 24.97 9.24
CA SER A 58 -1.10 24.58 8.65
C SER A 58 -1.00 24.38 7.13
N ASN A 59 -0.25 25.22 6.43
CA ASN A 59 -0.01 25.08 4.99
C ASN A 59 0.83 23.83 4.66
N THR A 60 1.82 23.50 5.49
CA THR A 60 2.59 22.26 5.35
C THR A 60 1.68 21.05 5.50
N ILE A 61 0.87 21.00 6.57
CA ILE A 61 -0.08 19.91 6.81
C ILE A 61 -1.07 19.77 5.64
N ALA A 62 -1.59 20.89 5.13
CA ALA A 62 -2.51 20.87 3.98
C ALA A 62 -1.84 20.32 2.71
N THR A 63 -0.54 20.63 2.52
CA THR A 63 0.24 20.10 1.39
C THR A 63 0.46 18.60 1.53
N ASP A 64 0.86 18.13 2.71
CA ASP A 64 1.07 16.72 2.99
C ASP A 64 -0.24 15.92 2.85
N ALA A 65 -1.35 16.47 3.37
CA ALA A 65 -2.68 15.88 3.25
C ALA A 65 -3.11 15.76 1.79
N LYS A 66 -2.82 16.78 0.96
CA LYS A 66 -3.08 16.73 -0.48
C LYS A 66 -2.26 15.63 -1.15
N GLN A 67 -0.97 15.53 -0.86
CA GLN A 67 -0.12 14.49 -1.43
C GLN A 67 -0.64 13.09 -1.04
N LEU A 68 -0.98 12.88 0.23
CA LEU A 68 -1.54 11.61 0.70
C LEU A 68 -2.86 11.27 -0.01
N ALA A 69 -3.72 12.26 -0.23
CA ALA A 69 -4.96 12.06 -0.98
C ALA A 69 -4.71 11.68 -2.45
N GLU A 70 -3.70 12.27 -3.09
CA GLU A 70 -3.30 11.92 -4.46
C GLU A 70 -2.75 10.49 -4.54
N GLU A 71 -1.92 10.09 -3.59
CA GLU A 71 -1.40 8.73 -3.46
C GLU A 71 -2.52 7.71 -3.22
N ALA A 72 -3.42 8.00 -2.29
CA ALA A 72 -4.58 7.17 -1.98
C ALA A 72 -5.48 6.99 -3.22
N ASN A 73 -5.79 8.08 -3.93
CA ASN A 73 -6.56 8.02 -5.18
C ASN A 73 -5.84 7.19 -6.26
N GLY A 74 -4.50 7.28 -6.33
CA GLY A 74 -3.70 6.45 -7.23
C GLY A 74 -3.76 4.96 -6.89
N ILE A 75 -3.76 4.60 -5.60
CA ILE A 75 -3.94 3.22 -5.14
C ILE A 75 -5.36 2.74 -5.45
N SER A 76 -6.38 3.53 -5.14
CA SER A 76 -7.79 3.18 -5.41
C SER A 76 -8.03 2.89 -6.89
N ARG A 77 -7.56 3.76 -7.80
CA ARG A 77 -7.69 3.52 -9.25
C ARG A 77 -6.99 2.25 -9.71
N ARG A 78 -5.80 1.95 -9.16
CA ARG A 78 -5.08 0.69 -9.48
C ARG A 78 -5.80 -0.53 -8.94
N SER A 79 -6.42 -0.43 -7.77
CA SER A 79 -7.23 -1.51 -7.21
C SER A 79 -8.46 -1.76 -8.07
N GLU A 80 -9.20 -0.71 -8.40
CA GLU A 80 -10.39 -0.78 -9.25
C GLU A 80 -10.07 -1.37 -10.63
N ALA A 81 -8.94 -0.98 -11.23
CA ALA A 81 -8.47 -1.55 -12.49
C ALA A 81 -8.18 -3.05 -12.41
N ARG A 82 -7.67 -3.55 -11.28
CA ARG A 82 -7.47 -5.00 -11.04
C ARG A 82 -8.79 -5.72 -10.79
N ASP A 83 -9.69 -5.12 -10.01
CA ASP A 83 -10.97 -5.71 -9.65
C ASP A 83 -11.90 -5.85 -10.86
N THR A 84 -11.72 -5.00 -11.88
CA THR A 84 -12.48 -5.03 -13.15
C THR A 84 -11.70 -5.64 -14.31
N GLU A 85 -10.50 -6.17 -14.07
CA GLU A 85 -9.70 -6.85 -15.07
C GLU A 85 -10.40 -8.14 -15.49
N GLN A 86 -10.77 -8.23 -16.76
CA GLN A 86 -11.15 -9.51 -17.36
C GLN A 86 -9.88 -10.32 -17.59
N HIS A 87 -9.94 -11.62 -17.26
CA HIS A 87 -8.86 -12.55 -17.52
C HIS A 87 -9.43 -13.86 -18.11
N ASP A 88 -8.97 -14.22 -19.29
CA ASP A 88 -9.25 -15.47 -19.97
C ASP A 88 -7.99 -16.35 -19.97
N VAL A 89 -7.76 -16.99 -18.83
CA VAL A 89 -6.71 -18.00 -18.65
C VAL A 89 -7.35 -19.21 -18.01
N CYS A 90 -7.35 -20.33 -18.73
CA CYS A 90 -7.70 -21.63 -18.19
C CYS A 90 -6.58 -22.64 -18.48
N TRP A 91 -6.57 -23.75 -17.74
CA TRP A 91 -5.54 -24.76 -17.83
C TRP A 91 -6.16 -26.10 -18.19
N ASP A 92 -5.79 -26.64 -19.34
CA ASP A 92 -6.17 -27.98 -19.77
C ASP A 92 -5.08 -28.97 -19.34
N GLU A 93 -5.45 -29.97 -18.57
CA GLU A 93 -4.53 -30.97 -18.04
C GLU A 93 -4.74 -32.35 -18.67
N GLY A 94 -3.67 -33.13 -18.78
CA GLY A 94 -3.79 -34.51 -19.24
C GLY A 94 -2.46 -35.23 -19.39
N TRP A 95 -2.52 -36.55 -19.40
CA TRP A 95 -1.36 -37.38 -19.68
C TRP A 95 -1.03 -37.35 -21.18
N THR A 96 0.20 -36.98 -21.53
CA THR A 96 0.70 -37.17 -22.91
C THR A 96 1.06 -38.63 -23.12
N SER A 97 1.75 -39.22 -22.14
CA SER A 97 2.09 -40.64 -22.14
C SER A 97 2.24 -41.12 -20.71
N LYS A 98 1.26 -41.90 -20.22
CA LYS A 98 1.28 -42.48 -18.87
C LYS A 98 2.49 -43.40 -18.68
N ALA A 99 2.80 -44.21 -19.69
CA ALA A 99 3.91 -45.14 -19.67
C ALA A 99 5.29 -44.49 -19.54
N GLN A 100 5.39 -43.22 -19.93
CA GLN A 100 6.63 -42.44 -19.86
C GLN A 100 6.62 -41.44 -18.69
N GLY A 101 5.57 -41.43 -17.87
CA GLY A 101 5.43 -40.48 -16.76
C GLY A 101 5.32 -39.02 -17.22
N ILE A 102 4.81 -38.76 -18.43
CA ILE A 102 4.73 -37.39 -18.98
C ILE A 102 3.32 -36.83 -18.81
N PHE A 103 3.18 -35.93 -17.85
CA PHE A 103 1.98 -35.14 -17.64
C PHE A 103 2.10 -33.79 -18.35
N ARG A 104 1.04 -33.35 -19.00
CA ARG A 104 0.99 -32.11 -19.77
C ARG A 104 -0.06 -31.20 -19.19
N LEU A 105 0.33 -29.95 -19.00
CA LEU A 105 -0.55 -28.84 -18.69
C LEU A 105 -0.47 -27.85 -19.85
N VAL A 106 -1.63 -27.43 -20.36
CA VAL A 106 -1.73 -26.57 -21.54
C VAL A 106 -2.47 -25.31 -21.14
N LYS A 107 -1.84 -24.15 -21.35
CA LYS A 107 -2.55 -22.88 -21.23
C LYS A 107 -3.62 -22.79 -22.32
N ARG A 108 -4.81 -22.36 -21.93
CA ARG A 108 -5.92 -22.01 -22.80
C ARG A 108 -6.38 -20.59 -22.53
N GLY A 109 -6.99 -19.97 -23.53
CA GLY A 109 -7.50 -18.60 -23.46
C GLY A 109 -6.49 -17.58 -23.97
N ASP A 110 -7.00 -16.38 -24.25
CA ASP A 110 -6.30 -15.35 -25.03
C ASP A 110 -5.34 -14.49 -24.18
N ASP A 111 -5.51 -14.44 -22.86
CA ASP A 111 -4.77 -13.51 -22.00
C ASP A 111 -3.42 -14.07 -21.53
N GLU A 112 -2.46 -13.20 -21.25
CA GLU A 112 -1.13 -13.58 -20.77
C GLU A 112 -1.16 -14.02 -19.29
N ALA A 113 -0.46 -15.11 -18.97
CA ALA A 113 -0.22 -15.52 -17.60
C ALA A 113 1.22 -15.15 -17.18
N HIS A 114 1.37 -14.28 -16.19
CA HIS A 114 2.66 -13.84 -15.67
C HIS A 114 3.03 -14.60 -14.40
N ASN A 115 4.33 -14.78 -14.16
CA ASN A 115 4.87 -15.42 -12.95
C ASN A 115 4.20 -16.78 -12.66
N VAL A 116 4.05 -17.59 -13.70
CA VAL A 116 3.39 -18.90 -13.62
C VAL A 116 4.25 -19.83 -12.76
N LYS A 117 3.64 -20.42 -11.74
CA LYS A 117 4.21 -21.50 -10.94
C LYS A 117 3.22 -22.65 -10.94
N ALA A 118 3.56 -23.68 -11.69
CA ALA A 118 2.75 -24.88 -11.82
C ALA A 118 3.42 -26.03 -11.06
N THR A 119 2.67 -26.62 -10.14
CA THR A 119 3.06 -27.76 -9.30
C THR A 119 2.14 -28.93 -9.65
N VAL A 120 2.74 -30.07 -9.99
CA VAL A 120 2.00 -31.32 -10.21
C VAL A 120 2.54 -32.38 -9.26
N GLU A 121 1.64 -32.99 -8.50
CA GLU A 121 1.92 -34.09 -7.57
C GLU A 121 1.31 -35.39 -8.11
N PHE A 122 2.13 -36.44 -8.24
CA PHE A 122 1.72 -37.78 -8.64
C PHE A 122 2.53 -38.84 -7.88
N ASP A 123 1.85 -39.81 -7.26
CA ASP A 123 2.49 -40.90 -6.47
C ASP A 123 3.50 -40.40 -5.40
N ASN A 124 3.17 -39.29 -4.73
CA ASN A 124 4.04 -38.56 -3.77
C ASN A 124 5.33 -37.97 -4.39
N GLU A 125 5.44 -37.94 -5.72
CA GLU A 125 6.46 -37.19 -6.44
C GLU A 125 5.86 -35.83 -6.82
N GLU A 126 6.54 -34.74 -6.43
CA GLU A 126 6.15 -33.38 -6.76
C GLU A 126 7.12 -32.81 -7.79
N VAL A 127 6.59 -32.28 -8.88
CA VAL A 127 7.37 -31.59 -9.91
C VAL A 127 6.83 -30.18 -10.07
N VAL A 128 7.75 -29.20 -10.00
CA VAL A 128 7.43 -27.78 -10.09
C VAL A 128 8.08 -27.19 -11.33
N ILE A 129 7.31 -26.44 -12.10
CA ILE A 129 7.78 -25.63 -13.24
C ILE A 129 7.39 -24.18 -12.96
N ALA A 130 8.35 -23.29 -13.13
CA ALA A 130 8.15 -21.85 -13.03
C ALA A 130 8.53 -21.18 -14.33
N GLU A 131 7.62 -20.36 -14.87
CA GLU A 131 7.86 -19.56 -16.07
C GLU A 131 7.47 -18.10 -15.83
N PRO A 132 8.31 -17.13 -16.24
CA PRO A 132 8.02 -15.72 -16.00
C PRO A 132 6.82 -15.21 -16.81
N LEU A 133 6.57 -15.79 -17.99
CA LEU A 133 5.51 -15.38 -18.89
C LEU A 133 5.07 -16.57 -19.77
N VAL A 134 3.77 -16.81 -19.78
CA VAL A 134 3.10 -17.75 -20.69
C VAL A 134 2.07 -16.97 -21.50
N ALA A 135 2.50 -16.46 -22.66
CA ALA A 135 1.68 -15.57 -23.50
C ALA A 135 0.79 -16.32 -24.48
N ASN A 136 1.30 -17.39 -25.10
CA ASN A 136 0.62 -18.05 -26.21
C ASN A 136 -0.49 -19.00 -25.73
N ASP A 137 -1.64 -18.97 -26.40
CA ASP A 137 -2.59 -20.08 -26.33
C ASP A 137 -1.89 -21.39 -26.76
N TYR A 138 -2.27 -22.49 -26.12
CA TYR A 138 -1.66 -23.82 -26.27
C TYR A 138 -0.21 -23.98 -25.79
N HIS A 139 0.36 -23.02 -25.04
CA HIS A 139 1.69 -23.23 -24.44
C HIS A 139 1.66 -24.41 -23.47
N GLN A 140 2.64 -25.31 -23.58
CA GLN A 140 2.65 -26.59 -22.86
C GLN A 140 3.74 -26.62 -21.81
N LEU A 141 3.34 -26.94 -20.58
CA LEU A 141 4.24 -27.29 -19.49
C LEU A 141 4.25 -28.82 -19.34
N LEU A 142 5.42 -29.42 -19.45
CA LEU A 142 5.60 -30.87 -19.43
C LEU A 142 6.29 -31.31 -18.15
N PHE A 143 5.55 -32.03 -17.31
CA PHE A 143 6.02 -32.61 -16.06
C PHE A 143 6.43 -34.05 -16.30
N ARG A 144 7.64 -34.40 -15.86
CA ARG A 144 8.19 -35.75 -16.02
C ARG A 144 8.32 -36.39 -14.66
N PHE A 145 7.61 -37.48 -14.46
CA PHE A 145 7.65 -38.34 -13.29
C PHE A 145 8.48 -39.59 -13.60
N GLY A 146 9.07 -40.20 -12.56
CA GLY A 146 9.84 -41.42 -12.72
C GLY A 146 8.99 -42.59 -13.26
N SER A 147 9.53 -43.39 -14.19
CA SER A 147 8.83 -44.57 -14.74
C SER A 147 8.54 -45.64 -13.67
N ALA A 148 9.22 -45.60 -12.53
CA ALA A 148 9.07 -46.56 -11.45
C ALA A 148 7.65 -46.58 -10.85
N ALA A 149 6.95 -45.44 -10.81
CA ALA A 149 5.55 -45.40 -10.38
C ALA A 149 4.64 -46.19 -11.33
N TYR A 150 4.83 -45.99 -12.65
CA TYR A 150 4.11 -46.71 -13.69
C TYR A 150 4.44 -48.21 -13.73
N ASP A 151 5.71 -48.57 -13.56
CA ASP A 151 6.15 -49.98 -13.57
C ASP A 151 5.56 -50.77 -12.38
N ARG A 152 5.45 -50.14 -11.21
CA ARG A 152 4.80 -50.73 -10.02
C ARG A 152 3.30 -50.99 -10.26
N GLU A 153 2.62 -50.06 -10.90
CA GLU A 153 1.20 -50.21 -11.22
C GLU A 153 0.97 -51.31 -12.27
N ARG A 154 1.79 -51.35 -13.32
CA ARG A 154 1.72 -52.40 -14.34
C ARG A 154 2.00 -53.79 -13.75
N ALA A 155 2.94 -53.90 -12.82
CA ALA A 155 3.19 -55.14 -12.08
C ALA A 155 1.99 -55.55 -11.23
N ALA A 156 1.37 -54.61 -10.50
CA ALA A 156 0.20 -54.86 -9.68
C ALA A 156 -1.03 -55.31 -10.51
N ILE A 157 -1.27 -54.71 -11.68
CA ILE A 157 -2.33 -55.11 -12.61
C ILE A 157 -2.04 -56.50 -13.19
N ALA A 158 -0.79 -56.76 -13.60
CA ALA A 158 -0.39 -58.06 -14.13
C ALA A 158 -0.55 -59.19 -13.10
N ASP A 159 -0.21 -58.93 -11.83
CA ASP A 159 -0.37 -59.88 -10.75
C ASP A 159 -1.85 -60.08 -10.35
N ALA A 160 -2.66 -59.02 -10.37
CA ALA A 160 -4.11 -59.13 -10.16
C ALA A 160 -4.78 -59.97 -11.26
N ALA A 161 -4.38 -59.79 -12.52
CA ALA A 161 -4.86 -60.58 -13.65
C ALA A 161 -4.49 -62.08 -13.53
N ARG A 162 -3.29 -62.39 -13.00
CA ARG A 162 -2.84 -63.77 -12.75
C ARG A 162 -3.61 -64.45 -11.63
N THR A 163 -4.02 -63.70 -10.61
CA THR A 163 -4.57 -64.28 -9.37
C THR A 163 -6.09 -64.56 -9.44
N ARG A 164 -6.77 -64.23 -10.56
CA ARG A 164 -8.24 -64.37 -10.73
C ARG A 164 -9.07 -63.74 -9.59
N SER A 165 -8.49 -62.80 -8.84
CA SER A 165 -9.21 -62.00 -7.86
C SER A 165 -9.88 -60.85 -8.61
N MET A 166 -11.20 -60.94 -8.81
CA MET A 166 -12.00 -59.93 -9.53
C MET A 166 -12.17 -58.59 -8.78
N SER A 167 -11.41 -58.34 -7.71
CA SER A 167 -11.31 -57.00 -7.13
C SER A 167 -10.07 -56.27 -7.67
N VAL A 168 -10.04 -56.03 -8.98
CA VAL A 168 -9.25 -54.92 -9.51
C VAL A 168 -9.98 -53.65 -9.08
N GLN A 169 -9.83 -53.28 -7.80
CA GLN A 169 -10.00 -51.88 -7.43
C GLN A 169 -8.92 -51.16 -8.21
N ALA A 170 -9.28 -50.61 -9.38
CA ALA A 170 -8.48 -49.64 -10.08
C ALA A 170 -8.10 -48.59 -9.04
N ARG A 171 -6.84 -48.62 -8.60
CA ARG A 171 -6.33 -47.62 -7.68
C ARG A 171 -6.25 -46.35 -8.51
N LEU A 172 -7.28 -45.52 -8.39
CA LEU A 172 -7.25 -44.18 -8.94
C LEU A 172 -6.13 -43.45 -8.19
N TYR A 173 -5.01 -43.23 -8.86
CA TYR A 173 -3.95 -42.36 -8.36
C TYR A 173 -4.37 -40.92 -8.69
N PRO A 174 -4.79 -40.13 -7.69
CA PRO A 174 -5.15 -38.75 -7.96
C PRO A 174 -3.88 -37.98 -8.34
N VAL A 175 -3.89 -37.36 -9.51
CA VAL A 175 -2.93 -36.30 -9.82
C VAL A 175 -3.46 -35.04 -9.17
N ARG A 176 -2.63 -34.32 -8.42
CA ARG A 176 -2.98 -32.98 -7.95
C ARG A 176 -2.24 -31.96 -8.80
N VAL A 177 -3.00 -31.02 -9.34
CA VAL A 177 -2.46 -29.93 -10.15
C VAL A 177 -2.76 -28.63 -9.43
N ARG A 178 -1.74 -27.81 -9.21
CA ARG A 178 -1.86 -26.47 -8.68
C ARG A 178 -1.10 -25.51 -9.57
N VAL A 179 -1.76 -24.49 -10.07
CA VAL A 179 -1.15 -23.47 -10.93
C VAL A 179 -1.46 -22.10 -10.36
N GLU A 180 -0.41 -21.38 -9.99
CA GLU A 180 -0.47 -20.00 -9.55
C GLU A 180 0.04 -19.10 -10.66
N TRP A 181 -0.65 -18.00 -10.93
CA TRP A 181 -0.16 -16.97 -11.84
C TRP A 181 -0.66 -15.60 -11.43
N THR A 182 -0.12 -14.57 -12.08
CA THR A 182 -0.59 -13.19 -11.98
C THR A 182 -1.07 -12.72 -13.34
N THR A 183 -2.16 -11.97 -13.38
CA THR A 183 -2.61 -11.28 -14.59
C THR A 183 -1.66 -10.15 -14.96
N LYS A 184 -1.90 -9.49 -16.09
CA LYS A 184 -1.11 -8.35 -16.56
C LYS A 184 -1.09 -7.18 -15.58
N LEU A 185 -2.22 -6.92 -14.89
CA LEU A 185 -2.28 -5.88 -13.86
C LEU A 185 -1.83 -6.37 -12.47
N GLY A 186 -1.39 -7.62 -12.36
CA GLY A 186 -0.81 -8.20 -11.14
C GLY A 186 -1.85 -8.79 -10.18
N THR A 187 -3.05 -9.13 -10.68
CA THR A 187 -4.07 -9.83 -9.90
C THR A 187 -3.68 -11.30 -9.77
N PRO A 188 -3.52 -11.84 -8.54
CA PRO A 188 -3.14 -13.24 -8.36
C PRO A 188 -4.31 -14.16 -8.71
N GLN A 189 -4.01 -15.28 -9.33
CA GLN A 189 -4.96 -16.29 -9.79
C GLN A 189 -4.46 -17.69 -9.41
N LEU A 190 -5.41 -18.59 -9.18
CA LEU A 190 -5.17 -19.96 -8.75
C LEU A 190 -6.07 -20.91 -9.53
N TYR A 191 -5.46 -21.95 -10.07
CA TYR A 191 -6.14 -23.13 -10.59
C TYR A 191 -5.71 -24.32 -9.75
N GLU A 192 -6.68 -25.05 -9.20
CA GLU A 192 -6.42 -26.25 -8.41
C GLU A 192 -7.39 -27.35 -8.82
N THR A 193 -6.84 -28.49 -9.23
CA THR A 193 -7.62 -29.69 -9.51
C THR A 193 -7.46 -30.68 -8.37
N ALA A 194 -8.59 -31.02 -7.76
CA ALA A 194 -8.70 -32.05 -6.74
C ALA A 194 -9.45 -33.31 -7.22
N VAL A 195 -9.81 -33.38 -8.51
CA VAL A 195 -10.61 -34.49 -9.04
C VAL A 195 -9.68 -35.66 -9.36
N PRO A 196 -9.95 -36.89 -8.89
CA PRO A 196 -9.21 -38.07 -9.33
C PRO A 196 -9.43 -38.25 -10.83
N THR A 197 -8.44 -37.88 -11.64
CA THR A 197 -8.48 -38.07 -13.09
C THR A 197 -8.58 -39.57 -13.36
N MET A 198 -9.76 -40.02 -13.83
CA MET A 198 -9.96 -41.42 -14.14
C MET A 198 -8.99 -41.85 -15.24
N LEU A 199 -8.30 -42.95 -14.96
CA LEU A 199 -7.44 -43.65 -15.90
C LEU A 199 -8.33 -44.26 -17.01
N VAL A 200 -8.62 -43.51 -18.05
CA VAL A 200 -9.10 -44.07 -19.34
C VAL A 200 -7.91 -44.51 -20.18
#